data_AF-A0A2V9PBA8-F1
#
_entry.id   AF-A0A2V9PBA8-F1
#
_cell.length_a   1.000
_cell.length_b   1.000
_cell.length_c   1.000
_cell.angle_alpha   90.00
_cell.angle_beta   90.00
_cell.angle_gamma   90.00
#
_symmetry.space_group_name_H-M   'P 1'
#
loop_
_entity.id
_entity.type
_entity.pdbx_description
1 polymer ?
#
loop_
_entity_poly.entity_id
_entity_poly.type
_entity_poly.pdbx_seq_one_letter_code
_entity_poly.pdbx_strand_id
1 'polypeptide(L)' 'MGSSRGDVRGFPLQVRRDIGYALYAAQQGETDPASKPLQGFGGGAVLEIIVRHRGDTWRA' A
#
# COMPACT_ATOMS: atom_id res chain seq x y z
N MET A 1 -4.98 -16.96 4.70
CA MET A 1 -5.48 -15.62 4.32
C MET A 1 -5.67 -14.81 5.60
N GLY A 2 -4.81 -13.84 5.90
CA GLY A 2 -4.92 -13.06 7.14
C GLY A 2 -3.61 -12.58 7.78
N SER A 3 -2.48 -12.49 7.05
CA SER A 3 -1.24 -11.92 7.60
C SER A 3 -1.12 -10.40 7.41
N SER A 4 -1.89 -9.79 6.50
CA SER A 4 -1.71 -8.39 6.09
C SER A 4 -1.64 -7.39 7.24
N ARG A 5 -2.51 -7.52 8.26
CA ARG A 5 -2.47 -6.65 9.45
C ARG A 5 -1.24 -6.90 10.33
N GLY A 6 -0.77 -8.15 10.42
CA GLY A 6 0.45 -8.51 11.13
C GLY A 6 1.69 -7.96 10.42
N ASP A 7 1.74 -8.10 9.10
CA ASP A 7 2.83 -7.64 8.25
C ASP A 7 2.96 -6.10 8.32
N VAL A 8 1.84 -5.37 8.20
CA VAL A 8 1.83 -3.92 8.36
C VAL A 8 2.29 -3.48 9.76
N ARG A 9 1.97 -4.23 10.82
CA ARG A 9 2.42 -3.90 12.18
C ARG A 9 3.94 -4.04 12.36
N GLY A 10 4.57 -4.95 11.61
CA GLY A 10 6.01 -5.16 11.62
C GLY A 10 6.82 -4.07 10.92
N PHE A 11 6.19 -3.23 10.10
CA PHE A 11 6.89 -2.19 9.37
C PHE A 11 7.30 -0.99 10.25
N PRO A 12 8.38 -0.27 9.87
CA PRO A 12 8.75 1.00 10.47
C PRO A 12 7.58 1.99 10.51
N LEU A 13 7.55 2.87 11.52
CA LEU A 13 6.46 3.82 11.72
C LEU A 13 6.13 4.65 10.46
N GLN A 14 7.16 5.07 9.73
CA GLN A 14 7.00 5.85 8.50
C GLN A 14 6.25 5.05 7.42
N VAL A 15 6.64 3.78 7.21
CA VAL A 15 6.00 2.90 6.24
C VAL A 15 4.52 2.67 6.56
N ARG A 16 4.19 2.47 7.83
CA ARG A 16 2.79 2.29 8.26
C ARG A 16 1.94 3.54 8.01
N ARG A 17 2.53 4.73 8.17
CA ARG A 17 1.85 6.00 7.88
C ARG A 17 1.58 6.16 6.40
N ASP A 18 2.57 5.86 5.56
CA ASP A 18 2.45 5.96 4.11
C ASP A 18 1.37 4.99 3.58
N ILE A 19 1.36 3.74 4.08
CA ILE A 19 0.29 2.77 3.78
C ILE A 19 -1.08 3.31 4.23
N GLY A 20 -1.17 3.86 5.44
CA GLY A 20 -2.42 4.41 5.96
C GLY A 20 -2.97 5.57 5.13
N TYR A 21 -2.10 6.45 4.65
CA TYR A 21 -2.47 7.58 3.80
C TYR A 21 -2.98 7.10 2.43
N ALA A 22 -2.26 6.18 1.79
CA ALA A 22 -2.66 5.65 0.50
C ALA A 22 -3.98 4.84 0.58
N LEU A 23 -4.22 4.11 1.68
CA LEU A 23 -5.51 3.46 1.93
C LEU A 23 -6.64 4.47 2.10
N TYR A 24 -6.39 5.57 2.81
CA TYR A 24 -7.39 6.62 3.00
C TYR A 24 -7.75 7.30 1.67
N ALA A 25 -6.75 7.64 0.84
CA ALA A 25 -6.98 8.17 -0.51
C ALA A 25 -7.84 7.22 -1.35
N ALA A 26 -7.49 5.92 -1.36
CA ALA A 26 -8.26 4.90 -2.08
C ALA A 26 -9.72 4.81 -1.59
N GLN A 27 -9.96 4.95 -0.29
CA GLN A 27 -11.32 4.99 0.28
C GLN A 27 -12.12 6.22 -0.16
N GLN A 28 -11.46 7.34 -0.46
CA GLN A 28 -12.09 8.54 -1.02
C GLN A 28 -12.29 8.45 -2.55
N GLY A 29 -11.87 7.36 -3.19
CA GLY A 29 -11.87 7.22 -4.65
C GLY A 29 -10.71 7.95 -5.34
N GLU A 30 -9.72 8.39 -4.57
CA GLU A 30 -8.50 9.01 -5.05
C GLU A 30 -7.37 7.97 -5.18
N THR A 31 -6.39 8.24 -6.03
CA THR A 31 -5.21 7.38 -6.20
C THR A 31 -4.01 8.13 -5.65
N ASP A 32 -3.39 7.59 -4.60
CA ASP A 32 -2.16 8.15 -4.05
C ASP A 32 -1.03 8.12 -5.11
N PRO A 33 -0.17 9.15 -5.22
CA PRO A 33 0.92 9.18 -6.20
C PRO A 33 1.93 8.03 -6.07
N ALA A 34 2.04 7.44 -4.89
CA ALA A 34 2.86 6.26 -4.61
C ALA A 34 2.09 4.94 -4.83
N SER A 35 0.85 4.99 -5.32
CA SER A 35 0.06 3.82 -5.66
C SER A 35 -0.15 3.70 -7.17
N LYS A 36 -0.28 2.46 -7.65
CA LYS A 36 -0.57 2.17 -9.07
C LYS A 36 -1.55 1.01 -9.18
N PRO A 37 -2.32 0.90 -10.27
CA PRO A 37 -3.08 -0.29 -10.57
C PRO A 37 -2.19 -1.54 -10.56
N LEU A 38 -2.60 -2.55 -9.79
CA LEU A 38 -1.96 -3.85 -9.79
C LEU A 38 -2.23 -4.54 -11.13
N GLN A 39 -1.17 -4.78 -11.90
CA GLN A 39 -1.31 -5.46 -13.18
C GLN A 39 -1.84 -6.89 -12.99
N GLY A 40 -2.63 -7.35 -13.95
CA GLY A 40 -3.23 -8.69 -13.94
C GLY A 40 -4.57 -8.80 -13.21
N PHE A 41 -4.98 -7.78 -12.45
CA PHE A 41 -6.25 -7.75 -11.72
C PHE A 41 -7.31 -6.86 -12.40
N GLY A 42 -7.64 -7.20 -13.66
CA GLY A 42 -8.78 -6.69 -14.44
C GLY A 42 -9.37 -5.33 -14.04
N GLY A 43 -8.98 -4.27 -14.76
CA GLY A 43 -9.70 -2.99 -14.74
C GLY A 43 -9.29 -1.95 -13.70
N GLY A 44 -8.20 -2.17 -12.95
CA GLY A 44 -7.67 -1.18 -12.00
C GLY A 44 -8.42 -1.10 -10.66
N ALA A 45 -9.28 -2.09 -10.39
CA ALA A 45 -10.00 -2.21 -9.11
C ALA A 45 -9.06 -2.55 -7.94
N VAL A 46 -7.85 -3.02 -8.21
CA VAL A 46 -6.83 -3.33 -7.22
C VAL A 46 -5.65 -2.38 -7.41
N LEU A 47 -5.27 -1.68 -6.35
CA LEU A 47 -4.12 -0.77 -6.30
C LEU A 47 -3.00 -1.39 -5.45
N GLU A 48 -1.76 -1.31 -5.94
CA GLU A 48 -0.53 -1.61 -5.20
C GLU A 48 0.06 -0.32 -4.65
N ILE A 49 0.34 -0.27 -3.34
CA ILE A 49 1.00 0.88 -2.68
C ILE A 49 2.51 0.62 -2.64
N ILE A 50 3.29 1.50 -3.25
CA ILE A 50 4.76 1.40 -3.30
C ILE A 50 5.36 2.32 -2.25
N VAL A 51 5.70 1.77 -1.09
CA VAL A 51 6.43 2.51 -0.06
C VAL A 51 7.92 2.19 -0.13
N ARG A 52 8.73 3.20 -0.47
CA ARG A 52 10.20 3.10 -0.43
C ARG A 52 10.72 3.57 0.91
N HIS A 53 11.16 2.64 1.74
CA HIS A 53 11.99 2.97 2.91
C HIS A 53 13.46 2.71 2.55
N ARG A 54 14.38 3.62 2.92
CA ARG A 54 15.82 3.40 2.77
C ARG A 54 16.24 2.29 3.74
N GLY A 55 16.10 1.05 3.28
CA GLY A 55 16.35 -0.16 4.04
C GLY A 55 15.83 -1.39 3.30
N ASP A 56 14.57 -1.37 2.83
CA ASP A 56 13.93 -2.47 2.12
C ASP A 56 12.70 -1.99 1.32
N THR A 57 12.39 -2.68 0.22
CA THR A 57 11.14 -2.48 -0.56
C THR A 57 10.10 -3.49 -0.06
N TRP A 58 9.04 -3.02 0.59
CA TRP A 58 7.99 -3.89 1.13
C TRP A 58 6.84 -3.98 0.12
N ARG A 59 6.49 -5.22 -0.25
CA ARG A 59 5.33 -5.53 -1.10
C ARG A 59 4.26 -6.16 -0.20
N ALA A 60 3.07 -5.56 -0.16
CA ALA A 60 1.90 -6.06 0.55
C ALA A 60 0.78 -6.35 -0.44
#